data_AF-A0A9P0F1V4-F1
#
_entry.id   AF-A0A9P0F1V4-F1
#
_cell.length_a   1.000
_cell.length_b   1.000
_cell.length_c   1.000
_cell.angle_alpha   90.00
_cell.angle_beta   90.00
_cell.angle_gamma   90.00
#
_symmetry.space_group_name_H-M   'P 1'
#
loop_
_entity.id
_entity.type
_entity.pdbx_description
1 polymer ?
#
loop_
_entity_poly.entity_id
_entity_poly.type
_entity_poly.pdbx_seq_one_letter_code
_entity_poly.pdbx_strand_id
1 'polypeptide(L)'
;MTSSFRPVDSKREEFRKYVERNGIMGALTRALTMLYEEQDKPECGLEYIRNILNEVPHADELQPLRNEVDHLKHKLILIESQRDRLLDRLLKYEPDAASIIHNSSKSKSEK
;
A
#
# COMPACT_ATOMS: atom_id res chain seq x y z
N MET A 1 10.25 -39.55 5.08
CA MET A 1 8.87 -39.20 5.43
C MET A 1 8.18 -38.70 4.17
N THR A 2 7.33 -39.52 3.55
CA THR A 2 6.67 -39.18 2.29
C THR A 2 5.43 -38.34 2.59
N SER A 3 5.52 -37.04 2.31
CA SER A 3 4.39 -36.12 2.35
C SER A 3 3.32 -36.63 1.38
N SER A 4 2.25 -37.22 1.92
CA SER A 4 1.08 -37.67 1.17
C SER A 4 0.35 -36.43 0.64
N PHE A 5 0.66 -36.02 -0.60
CA PHE A 5 -0.07 -34.97 -1.29
C PHE A 5 -1.44 -35.54 -1.70
N ARG A 6 -2.46 -35.34 -0.86
CA ARG A 6 -3.82 -35.76 -1.21
C ARG A 6 -4.44 -34.67 -2.09
N PRO A 7 -5.20 -35.02 -3.15
CA PRO A 7 -5.89 -34.05 -4.00
C PRO A 7 -6.80 -33.07 -3.23
N VAL A 8 -7.28 -33.47 -2.05
CA VAL A 8 -8.06 -32.65 -1.12
C VAL A 8 -7.24 -31.51 -0.53
N ASP A 9 -5.96 -31.74 -0.25
CA ASP A 9 -5.05 -30.71 0.28
C ASP A 9 -4.76 -29.64 -0.78
N SER A 10 -4.71 -30.01 -2.06
CA SER A 10 -4.55 -29.07 -3.17
C SER A 10 -5.71 -28.10 -3.30
N LYS A 11 -6.97 -28.58 -3.27
CA LYS A 11 -8.15 -27.71 -3.35
C LYS A 11 -8.29 -26.79 -2.14
N ARG A 12 -7.95 -27.30 -0.95
CA ARG A 12 -7.97 -26.51 0.29
C ARG A 12 -6.92 -25.40 0.26
N GLU A 13 -5.73 -25.69 -0.25
CA GLU A 13 -4.66 -24.71 -0.40
C GLU A 13 -4.99 -23.64 -1.45
N GLU A 14 -5.60 -24.02 -2.58
CA GLU A 14 -6.10 -23.06 -3.56
C GLU A 14 -7.16 -22.12 -2.96
N PHE A 15 -8.10 -22.66 -2.20
CA PHE A 15 -9.11 -21.85 -1.51
C PHE A 15 -8.47 -20.92 -0.48
N ARG A 16 -7.50 -21.42 0.31
CA ARG A 16 -6.76 -20.59 1.26
C ARG A 16 -6.06 -19.43 0.55
N LYS A 17 -5.32 -19.70 -0.54
CA LYS A 17 -4.65 -18.67 -1.34
C LYS A 17 -5.63 -17.67 -1.94
N TYR A 18 -6.81 -18.13 -2.36
CA TYR A 18 -7.87 -17.25 -2.83
C TYR A 18 -8.33 -16.30 -1.71
N VAL A 19 -8.65 -16.82 -0.53
CA VAL A 19 -9.11 -16.03 0.62
C VAL A 19 -8.02 -15.03 1.06
N GLU A 20 -6.75 -15.43 1.07
CA GLU A 20 -5.62 -14.53 1.37
C GLU A 20 -5.42 -13.47 0.28
N ARG A 21 -5.42 -13.85 -1.01
CA ARG A 21 -5.19 -12.92 -2.13
C ARG A 21 -6.27 -11.84 -2.20
N ASN A 22 -7.52 -12.19 -1.91
CA ASN A 22 -8.64 -11.25 -1.92
C ASN A 22 -8.78 -10.48 -0.59
N GLY A 23 -7.86 -10.67 0.37
CA GLY A 23 -7.87 -9.93 1.64
C GLY A 23 -8.99 -10.33 2.62
N ILE A 24 -9.74 -11.40 2.33
CA ILE A 24 -10.88 -11.86 3.14
C ILE A 24 -10.41 -12.24 4.55
N MET A 25 -9.26 -12.92 4.68
CA MET A 25 -8.68 -13.25 5.99
C MET A 25 -8.43 -11.98 6.82
N GLY A 26 -7.83 -10.96 6.22
CA GLY A 26 -7.51 -9.71 6.91
C GLY A 26 -8.76 -8.94 7.35
N ALA A 27 -9.79 -8.90 6.50
CA ALA A 27 -11.06 -8.27 6.83
C ALA A 27 -11.77 -8.98 8.00
N LEU A 28 -11.82 -10.31 7.99
CA LEU A 28 -12.40 -11.09 9.09
C LEU A 28 -11.61 -10.93 10.39
N THR A 29 -10.27 -10.97 10.33
CA THR A 29 -9.43 -10.74 11.51
C THR A 29 -9.70 -9.36 12.11
N ARG A 30 -9.73 -8.30 11.29
CA ARG A 30 -10.02 -6.94 11.77
C ARG A 30 -11.40 -6.84 12.41
N ALA A 31 -12.44 -7.37 11.76
CA ALA A 31 -13.80 -7.32 12.30
C ALA A 31 -13.91 -8.04 13.65
N LEU A 32 -13.24 -9.19 13.80
CA LEU A 32 -13.19 -9.92 15.07
C LEU A 32 -12.36 -9.20 16.13
N THR A 33 -11.25 -8.55 15.76
CA THR A 33 -10.45 -7.73 16.67
C THR A 33 -11.26 -6.53 17.18
N MET A 34 -11.96 -5.81 16.30
CA MET A 34 -12.81 -4.69 16.71
C MET A 34 -13.93 -5.15 17.65
N LEU A 35 -14.60 -6.26 17.34
CA LEU A 35 -15.62 -6.82 18.23
C LEU A 35 -15.03 -7.28 19.58
N TYR A 36 -13.78 -7.73 19.60
CA TYR A 36 -13.10 -8.12 20.84
C TYR A 36 -12.70 -6.91 21.69
N GLU A 37 -12.28 -5.81 21.06
CA GLU A 37 -11.83 -4.58 21.72
C GLU A 37 -12.99 -3.66 22.16
N GLU A 38 -14.20 -3.86 21.62
CA GLU A 38 -15.39 -3.08 21.95
C GLU A 38 -15.72 -3.18 23.45
N GLN A 39 -15.70 -2.03 24.14
CA GLN A 39 -15.94 -1.96 25.60
C GLN A 39 -17.40 -2.24 25.95
N ASP A 40 -18.33 -1.74 25.11
CA ASP A 40 -19.76 -2.00 25.22
C ASP A 40 -20.18 -3.00 24.14
N LYS A 41 -20.19 -4.29 24.50
CA LYS A 41 -20.43 -5.34 23.50
C LYS A 41 -21.81 -5.16 22.86
N PRO A 42 -21.88 -5.16 21.52
CA PRO A 42 -23.14 -5.02 20.82
C PRO A 42 -24.07 -6.18 21.17
N GLU A 43 -25.36 -5.87 21.34
CA GLU A 43 -26.40 -6.86 21.63
C GLU A 43 -26.49 -7.92 20.51
N CYS A 44 -26.21 -7.51 19.27
CA CYS A 44 -26.10 -8.39 18.11
C CYS A 44 -24.71 -8.32 17.47
N GLY A 45 -23.76 -9.13 17.95
CA GLY A 45 -22.38 -9.16 17.44
C GLY A 45 -22.26 -9.53 15.94
N LEU A 46 -23.19 -10.31 15.41
CA LEU A 46 -23.19 -10.67 13.99
C LEU A 46 -23.51 -9.46 13.10
N GLU A 47 -24.45 -8.62 13.53
CA GLU A 47 -24.83 -7.40 12.81
C GLU A 47 -23.71 -6.36 12.85
N TYR A 48 -23.04 -6.25 14.01
CA TYR A 48 -21.84 -5.43 14.15
C TYR A 48 -20.72 -5.86 13.18
N ILE A 49 -20.39 -7.16 13.13
CA ILE A 49 -19.40 -7.69 12.17
C ILE A 49 -19.82 -7.40 10.73
N ARG A 50 -21.10 -7.58 10.39
CA ARG A 50 -21.62 -7.29 9.05
C ARG A 50 -21.40 -5.83 8.66
N ASN A 51 -21.65 -4.91 9.58
CA ASN A 51 -21.44 -3.48 9.33
C ASN A 51 -19.97 -3.15 9.09
N ILE A 52 -19.06 -3.67 9.94
CA ILE A 52 -17.62 -3.49 9.73
C ILE A 52 -17.19 -4.00 8.35
N LEU A 53 -17.63 -5.20 7.96
CA LEU A 53 -17.24 -5.79 6.68
C LEU A 53 -17.80 -5.03 5.47
N ASN A 54 -18.94 -4.34 5.62
CA ASN A 54 -19.47 -3.45 4.59
C ASN A 54 -18.66 -2.15 4.45
N GLU A 55 -18.02 -1.69 5.53
CA GLU A 55 -17.20 -0.47 5.54
C GLU A 55 -15.77 -0.71 5.03
N VAL A 56 -15.31 -1.97 5.00
CA VAL A 56 -14.00 -2.29 4.43
C VAL A 56 -14.06 -2.08 2.91
N PRO A 57 -13.26 -1.14 2.34
CA PRO A 57 -13.20 -0.97 0.90
C PRO A 57 -12.79 -2.30 0.25
N HIS A 58 -13.51 -2.71 -0.78
CA HIS A 58 -13.21 -3.96 -1.47
C HIS A 58 -11.78 -3.91 -2.03
N ALA A 59 -11.07 -5.04 -1.97
CA ALA A 59 -9.69 -5.12 -2.49
C ALA A 59 -9.59 -4.64 -3.95
N ASP A 60 -10.65 -4.84 -4.73
CA ASP A 60 -10.78 -4.37 -6.12
C ASP A 60 -10.85 -2.84 -6.25
N GLU A 61 -11.38 -2.14 -5.25
CA GLU A 61 -11.40 -0.67 -5.20
C GLU A 61 -10.02 -0.09 -4.82
N LEU A 62 -9.21 -0.86 -4.10
CA LEU A 62 -7.84 -0.47 -3.71
C LEU A 62 -6.81 -0.69 -4.84
N GLN A 63 -7.07 -1.62 -5.77
CA GLN A 63 -6.19 -1.87 -6.92
C GLN A 63 -5.95 -0.64 -7.82
N PRO A 64 -6.97 0.10 -8.29
CA PRO A 64 -6.74 1.29 -9.11
C PRO A 64 -5.95 2.35 -8.37
N LEU A 65 -6.23 2.55 -7.07
CA LEU A 65 -5.51 3.50 -6.24
C LEU A 65 -4.03 3.10 -6.06
N ARG A 66 -3.75 1.80 -5.91
CA ARG A 66 -2.38 1.29 -5.84
C ARG A 66 -1.62 1.47 -7.14
N ASN A 67 -2.28 1.20 -8.27
CA ASN A 67 -1.71 1.44 -9.60
C ASN A 67 -1.39 2.93 -9.82
N GLU A 68 -2.26 3.82 -9.35
CA GLU A 68 -2.04 5.26 -9.41
C GLU A 68 -0.85 5.69 -8.55
N VAL A 69 -0.74 5.17 -7.32
CA VAL A 69 0.43 5.41 -6.45
C VAL A 69 1.72 4.97 -7.12
N ASP A 70 1.74 3.79 -7.73
CA ASP A 70 2.94 3.28 -8.41
C ASP A 70 3.28 4.13 -9.65
N HIS A 71 2.28 4.54 -10.43
CA HIS A 71 2.46 5.45 -11.57
C HIS A 71 3.02 6.82 -11.15
N LEU A 72 2.49 7.41 -10.08
CA LEU A 72 2.97 8.68 -9.55
C LEU A 72 4.41 8.59 -9.04
N LYS A 73 4.77 7.49 -8.36
CA LYS A 73 6.16 7.23 -7.95
C LYS A 73 7.10 7.15 -9.14
N HIS A 74 6.71 6.45 -10.21
CA HIS A 74 7.50 6.38 -11.45
C HIS A 74 7.69 7.77 -12.08
N LYS A 75 6.64 8.59 -12.14
CA LYS A 75 6.74 9.97 -12.63
C LYS A 75 7.67 10.82 -11.78
N LEU A 76 7.62 10.67 -10.46
CA LEU A 76 8.47 11.41 -9.53
C LEU A 76 9.96 11.09 -9.78
N ILE A 77 10.31 9.80 -9.88
CA ILE A 77 11.68 9.36 -10.19
C ILE A 77 12.14 9.94 -11.55
N LEU A 78 11.29 9.92 -12.56
CA LEU A 78 11.61 10.48 -13.87
C LEU A 78 11.89 11.99 -13.78
N ILE A 79 11.01 12.75 -13.12
CA ILE A 79 11.15 14.20 -12.97
C ILE A 79 12.41 14.53 -12.16
N GLU A 80 12.69 13.80 -11.08
CA GLU A 80 13.91 13.98 -10.29
C GLU A 80 15.16 13.71 -11.13
N SER A 81 15.16 12.64 -11.93
CA SER A 81 16.28 12.35 -12.84
C SER A 81 16.48 13.43 -13.91
N GLN A 82 15.39 14.03 -14.41
CA GLN A 82 15.43 15.12 -15.37
C GLN A 82 15.96 16.40 -14.71
N ARG A 83 15.50 16.71 -13.49
CA ARG A 83 15.99 17.81 -12.68
C ARG A 83 17.50 17.70 -12.48
N ASP A 84 17.98 16.54 -12.07
CA ASP A 84 19.40 16.32 -11.79
C ASP A 84 20.25 16.50 -13.04
N ARG A 85 19.82 15.93 -14.18
CA ARG A 85 20.50 16.14 -15.48
C ARG A 85 20.54 17.60 -15.90
N LEU A 86 19.47 18.35 -15.65
CA LEU A 86 19.41 19.78 -15.97
C LEU A 86 20.29 20.59 -15.03
N LEU A 87 20.34 20.25 -13.74
CA LEU A 87 21.26 20.86 -12.78
C LEU A 87 22.72 20.60 -13.16
N ASP A 88 23.08 19.38 -13.58
CA ASP A 88 24.44 19.06 -14.06
C ASP A 88 24.83 19.90 -15.29
N ARG A 89 23.88 20.08 -16.22
CA ARG A 89 24.09 20.96 -17.39
C ARG A 89 24.22 22.42 -16.98
N LEU A 90 23.37 22.90 -16.07
CA LEU A 90 23.43 24.28 -15.59
C LEU A 90 24.76 24.53 -14.88
N LEU A 91 25.24 23.59 -14.06
CA LEU A 91 26.54 23.69 -13.39
C LEU A 91 27.70 23.80 -14.41
N LYS A 92 27.59 23.11 -15.55
CA LYS A 92 28.60 23.15 -16.61
C LYS A 92 28.66 24.50 -17.34
N TYR A 93 27.53 25.17 -17.54
CA TYR A 93 27.46 26.39 -18.36
C TYR A 93 27.34 27.69 -17.54
N GLU A 94 26.77 27.61 -16.33
CA GLU A 94 26.49 28.74 -15.42
C GLU A 94 26.73 28.32 -13.95
N PRO A 95 27.99 28.12 -13.53
CA PRO A 95 28.32 27.59 -12.20
C PRO A 95 27.86 28.51 -11.06
N ASP A 96 27.84 29.83 -11.26
CA ASP A 96 27.41 30.81 -10.25
C ASP A 96 25.89 30.75 -9.98
N ALA A 97 25.08 30.49 -11.02
CA ALA A 97 23.63 30.35 -10.89
C ALA A 97 23.24 28.98 -10.29
N ALA A 98 23.94 27.91 -10.65
CA ALA A 98 23.68 26.55 -10.15
C ALA A 98 23.96 26.40 -8.64
N SER A 99 25.01 27.06 -8.14
CA SER A 99 25.41 27.02 -6.71
C SER A 99 24.34 27.60 -5.78
N ILE A 100 23.56 28.58 -6.25
CA ILE A 100 22.48 29.23 -5.48
C ILE A 100 21.25 28.30 -5.37
N ILE A 101 20.93 27.57 -6.45
CA ILE A 101 19.75 26.69 -6.51
C ILE A 101 19.94 25.42 -5.67
N HIS A 102 21.14 24.82 -5.68
CA HIS A 102 21.44 23.61 -4.90
C HIS A 102 21.34 23.88 -3.37
N ASN A 103 21.80 25.04 -2.90
CA ASN A 103 21.75 25.43 -1.48
C ASN A 103 20.34 25.78 -0.98
N SER A 104 19.50 26.40 -1.82
CA SER A 104 18.09 26.71 -1.47
C SER A 104 17.19 25.47 -1.35
N SER A 105 17.56 24.37 -2.00
CA SER A 105 16.82 23.09 -1.95
C SER A 105 17.14 22.31 -0.67
N LYS A 106 18.38 22.40 -0.16
CA LYS A 106 18.80 21.78 1.11
C LYS A 106 18.20 22.46 2.34
N SER A 107 17.99 23.78 2.31
CA SER A 107 17.40 24.51 3.44
C SER A 107 15.90 24.25 3.65
N LYS A 108 15.20 23.64 2.68
CA LYS A 108 13.79 23.23 2.79
C LYS A 108 13.62 21.80 3.34
N SER A 109 14.65 20.97 3.36
CA SER A 109 14.60 19.60 3.89
C SER A 109 15.00 19.49 5.38
N GLU A 110 15.40 20.59 6.02
CA GLU A 110 15.82 20.64 7.44
C GLU A 110 14.81 21.37 8.35
N LYS A 111 13.55 21.56 7.92
CA LYS A 111 12.46 22.06 8.77
C LYS A 111 11.23 21.18 8.69
#